data_AF-A0A6G3XQT2-F1
#
_entry.id   AF-A0A6G3XQT2-F1
#
_cell.length_a   1.000
_cell.length_b   1.000
_cell.length_c   1.000
_cell.angle_alpha   90.00
_cell.angle_beta   90.00
_cell.angle_gamma   90.00
#
_symmetry.space_group_name_H-M   'P 1'
#
loop_
_entity.id
_entity.type
_entity.pdbx_description
1 polymer ?
#
loop_
_entity_poly.entity_id
_entity_poly.type
_entity_poly.pdbx_seq_one_letter_code
_entity_poly.pdbx_strand_id
1 'polypeptide(L)'
;MTLDLDAYFARIGWTGQPRPTLEVLRSLHRAHLIGIPFENLEAVLGSAPSLALDDLEAKLVRGGRGGYCYEHNTLFSTALRQIGFSVTPLT
;
A
#
# COMPACT_ATOMS: atom_id res chain seq x y z
N MET A 1 2.76 -13.11 -7.61
CA MET A 1 3.60 -11.89 -7.62
C MET A 1 3.62 -11.35 -6.22
N THR A 2 4.78 -10.96 -5.73
CA THR A 2 5.03 -10.53 -4.35
C THR A 2 5.38 -9.05 -4.37
N LEU A 3 4.81 -8.27 -3.46
CA LEU A 3 5.23 -6.88 -3.23
C LEU A 3 6.63 -6.88 -2.60
N ASP A 4 7.46 -5.95 -3.06
CA ASP A 4 8.75 -5.61 -2.45
C ASP A 4 8.52 -4.86 -1.14
N LEU A 5 8.53 -5.60 -0.03
CA LEU A 5 8.25 -5.04 1.30
C LEU A 5 9.28 -4.01 1.74
N ASP A 6 10.56 -4.17 1.38
CA ASP A 6 11.60 -3.22 1.77
C ASP A 6 11.41 -1.88 1.06
N ALA A 7 11.11 -1.91 -0.25
CA ALA A 7 10.76 -0.70 -0.99
C ALA A 7 9.49 -0.04 -0.44
N TYR A 8 8.46 -0.83 -0.10
CA TYR A 8 7.23 -0.33 0.50
C TYR A 8 7.48 0.32 1.88
N PHE A 9 8.24 -0.32 2.75
CA PHE A 9 8.61 0.22 4.06
C PHE A 9 9.42 1.51 3.95
N ALA A 10 10.39 1.55 3.03
CA ALA A 10 11.13 2.75 2.72
C ALA A 10 10.21 3.88 2.22
N ARG A 11 9.27 3.57 1.31
CA ARG A 11 8.31 4.54 0.76
C ARG A 11 7.44 5.20 1.84
N ILE A 12 7.03 4.44 2.85
CA ILE A 12 6.17 4.93 3.93
C ILE A 12 6.95 5.40 5.17
N GLY A 13 8.28 5.31 5.14
CA GLY A 13 9.16 5.69 6.26
C GLY A 13 8.98 4.81 7.50
N TRP A 14 8.66 3.52 7.34
CA TRP A 14 8.45 2.59 8.46
C TRP A 14 9.69 1.70 8.65
N THR A 15 10.18 1.61 9.87
CA THR A 15 11.42 0.88 10.22
C THR A 15 11.19 -0.21 11.26
N GLY A 16 9.95 -0.67 11.41
CA GLY A 16 9.60 -1.71 12.37
C GLY A 16 9.97 -3.12 11.88
N GLN A 17 9.87 -4.10 12.77
CA GLN A 17 10.03 -5.51 12.40
C GLN A 17 8.68 -6.08 11.93
N PRO A 18 8.57 -6.66 10.72
CA PRO A 18 7.32 -7.17 10.19
C PRO A 18 6.88 -8.44 10.93
N ARG A 19 5.87 -8.31 11.80
CA ARG A 19 5.22 -9.42 12.52
C ARG A 19 3.71 -9.20 12.57
N PRO A 20 2.88 -10.26 12.60
CA PRO A 20 1.43 -10.14 12.60
C PRO A 20 0.87 -9.78 14.00
N THR A 21 1.26 -8.62 14.53
CA THR A 21 0.82 -8.11 15.85
C THR A 21 -0.02 -6.84 15.71
N LEU A 22 -0.84 -6.56 16.73
CA LEU A 22 -1.65 -5.33 16.76
C LEU A 22 -0.79 -4.06 16.75
N GLU A 23 0.38 -4.09 17.39
CA GLU A 23 1.33 -2.98 17.40
C GLU A 23 1.89 -2.69 15.99
N VAL A 24 2.28 -3.74 15.27
CA VAL A 24 2.74 -3.62 13.88
C VAL A 24 1.61 -3.11 12.99
N LEU A 25 0.40 -3.65 13.10
CA LEU A 25 -0.74 -3.19 12.32
C LEU A 25 -0.99 -1.69 12.51
N ARG A 26 -1.00 -1.21 13.77
CA ARG A 26 -1.23 0.21 14.09
C ARG A 26 -0.14 1.12 13.55
N SER A 27 1.13 0.75 13.77
CA SER A 27 2.26 1.56 13.32
C SER A 27 2.39 1.57 11.78
N LEU A 28 2.21 0.43 11.13
CA LEU A 28 2.27 0.30 9.67
C LEU A 28 1.10 1.03 8.99
N HIS A 29 -0.12 0.91 9.53
CA HIS A 29 -1.28 1.65 9.02
C HIS A 29 -1.07 3.16 9.11
N ARG A 30 -0.56 3.66 10.25
CA ARG A 30 -0.22 5.09 10.41
C ARG A 30 0.84 5.52 9.40
N ALA A 31 1.91 4.74 9.24
CA ALA A 31 2.97 5.05 8.28
C ALA A 31 2.44 5.08 6.84
N HIS A 32 1.59 4.14 6.45
CA HIS A 32 0.96 4.11 5.13
C HIS A 32 0.18 5.39 4.83
N LEU A 33 -0.67 5.83 5.77
CA LEU A 33 -1.48 7.05 5.61
C LEU A 33 -0.64 8.33 5.51
N ILE A 34 0.50 8.38 6.20
CA ILE A 34 1.40 9.53 6.17
C ILE A 34 2.27 9.51 4.91
N GLY A 35 2.73 8.32 4.50
CA GLY A 35 3.64 8.13 3.39
C GLY A 35 2.97 8.32 2.04
N ILE A 36 1.82 7.69 1.82
CA ILE A 36 1.17 7.64 0.50
C ILE A 36 -0.05 8.56 0.53
N PRO A 37 -0.08 9.65 -0.25
CA PRO A 37 -1.21 10.57 -0.25
C PRO A 37 -2.42 9.95 -0.94
N PHE A 38 -3.62 10.35 -0.52
CA PHE A 38 -4.84 10.04 -1.23
C PHE A 38 -5.03 11.01 -2.41
N GLU A 39 -5.24 10.50 -3.62
CA GLU A 39 -5.40 11.30 -4.84
C GLU A 39 -6.29 10.59 -5.88
N ASN A 40 -6.75 11.34 -6.87
CA ASN A 40 -7.61 10.84 -7.96
C ASN A 40 -7.21 11.41 -9.34
N LEU A 41 -5.94 11.75 -9.56
CA LEU A 41 -5.50 12.45 -10.77
C LEU A 41 -5.80 11.65 -12.04
N GLU A 42 -5.63 10.32 -12.02
CA GLU A 42 -5.94 9.48 -13.18
C GLU A 42 -7.42 9.54 -13.57
N ALA A 43 -8.32 9.51 -12.56
CA ALA A 43 -9.75 9.63 -12.80
C ALA A 43 -10.11 11.01 -13.36
N VAL A 44 -9.49 12.08 -12.85
CA VAL A 44 -9.66 13.44 -13.39
C VAL A 44 -9.17 13.55 -14.84
N LEU A 45 -8.11 12.82 -15.19
CA LEU A 45 -7.57 12.74 -16.54
C LEU A 45 -8.34 11.76 -17.45
N GLY A 46 -9.45 11.17 -16.97
CA GLY A 46 -10.30 10.27 -17.76
C GLY A 46 -9.77 8.84 -17.90
N SER A 47 -8.84 8.44 -17.03
CA SER A 47 -8.26 7.09 -17.00
C SER A 47 -8.63 6.36 -15.70
N ALA A 48 -8.83 5.04 -15.80
CA ALA A 48 -8.99 4.19 -14.62
C ALA A 48 -7.62 3.71 -14.14
N PRO A 49 -7.31 3.77 -12.83
CA PRO A 49 -6.07 3.22 -12.30
C PRO A 49 -6.02 1.69 -12.47
N SER A 50 -4.84 1.16 -12.75
CA SER A 50 -4.60 -0.28 -12.70
C SER A 50 -4.56 -0.77 -11.25
N LEU A 51 -5.15 -1.94 -10.99
CA LEU A 51 -5.09 -2.62 -9.70
C LEU A 51 -4.16 -3.85 -9.74
N ALA A 52 -3.45 -4.06 -10.84
CA ALA A 52 -2.40 -5.09 -10.90
C ALA A 52 -1.28 -4.72 -9.92
N LEU A 53 -0.79 -5.70 -9.17
CA LEU A 53 0.17 -5.44 -8.09
C LEU A 53 1.45 -4.75 -8.60
N ASP A 54 1.96 -5.17 -9.75
CA ASP A 54 3.16 -4.58 -10.36
C ASP A 54 2.96 -3.09 -10.71
N ASP A 55 1.78 -2.74 -11.23
CA ASP A 55 1.45 -1.36 -11.56
C ASP A 55 1.29 -0.50 -10.30
N LEU A 56 0.67 -1.06 -9.25
CA LEU A 56 0.55 -0.40 -7.96
C LEU A 56 1.91 -0.17 -7.29
N GLU A 57 2.80 -1.15 -7.34
CA GLU A 57 4.16 -1.02 -6.82
C GLU A 57 4.96 0.03 -7.64
N ALA A 58 4.85 -0.01 -8.96
CA ALA A 58 5.47 0.99 -9.83
C ALA A 58 4.94 2.41 -9.54
N LYS A 59 3.63 2.59 -9.38
CA LYS A 59 2.97 3.89 -9.17
C LYS A 59 3.17 4.42 -7.74
N LEU A 60 2.74 3.67 -6.74
CA LEU A 60 2.63 4.12 -5.35
C LEU A 60 3.96 4.01 -4.60
N VAL A 61 4.73 2.96 -4.87
CA VAL A 61 5.97 2.65 -4.14
C VAL A 61 7.18 3.29 -4.82
N ARG A 62 7.44 2.98 -6.09
CA ARG A 62 8.64 3.50 -6.78
C ARG A 62 8.43 4.87 -7.41
N GLY A 63 7.22 5.13 -7.92
CA GLY A 63 6.86 6.37 -8.62
C GLY A 63 6.47 7.52 -7.70
N GLY A 64 6.37 7.28 -6.39
CA GLY A 64 6.10 8.33 -5.40
C GLY A 64 4.70 8.97 -5.47
N ARG A 65 3.78 8.42 -6.27
CA ARG A 65 2.41 8.92 -6.37
C ARG A 65 1.53 8.43 -5.22
N GLY A 66 0.34 9.01 -5.13
CA GLY A 66 -0.77 8.53 -4.32
C GLY A 66 -1.72 7.65 -5.11
N GLY A 67 -2.85 7.26 -4.50
CA GLY A 67 -3.99 6.66 -5.18
C GLY A 67 -5.29 6.89 -4.42
N TYR A 68 -6.37 6.27 -4.85
CA TYR A 68 -7.63 6.26 -4.09
C TYR A 68 -7.88 4.91 -3.39
N CYS A 69 -9.10 4.69 -2.89
CA CYS A 69 -9.42 3.58 -1.99
C CYS A 69 -9.02 2.19 -2.50
N TYR A 70 -9.28 1.85 -3.77
CA TYR A 70 -8.96 0.54 -4.31
C TYR A 70 -7.45 0.29 -4.40
N GLU A 71 -6.67 1.29 -4.76
CA GLU A 71 -5.22 1.18 -4.91
C GLU A 71 -4.54 1.05 -3.54
N HIS A 72 -4.92 1.92 -2.60
CA HIS A 72 -4.44 1.88 -1.21
C HIS A 72 -4.74 0.53 -0.55
N ASN A 73 -6.00 0.07 -0.61
CA ASN A 73 -6.40 -1.16 0.07
C ASN A 73 -5.80 -2.40 -0.59
N THR A 74 -5.62 -2.41 -1.91
CA THR A 74 -4.94 -3.52 -2.61
C THR A 74 -3.47 -3.59 -2.19
N LEU A 75 -2.75 -2.47 -2.20
CA LEU A 75 -1.35 -2.42 -1.78
C LEU A 75 -1.20 -2.80 -0.30
N PHE A 76 -2.00 -2.21 0.58
CA PHE A 76 -1.90 -2.42 2.02
C PHE A 76 -2.28 -3.84 2.42
N SER A 77 -3.37 -4.40 1.85
CA SER A 77 -3.76 -5.79 2.13
C SER A 77 -2.71 -6.79 1.63
N THR A 78 -2.04 -6.52 0.50
CA THR A 78 -0.94 -7.34 0.00
C THR A 78 0.24 -7.33 0.98
N ALA A 79 0.65 -6.15 1.44
CA ALA A 79 1.72 -6.02 2.42
C ALA A 79 1.39 -6.77 3.73
N LEU A 80 0.17 -6.58 4.26
CA LEU A 80 -0.28 -7.26 5.48
C LEU A 80 -0.27 -8.78 5.33
N ARG A 81 -0.76 -9.31 4.20
CA ARG A 81 -0.74 -10.76 3.93
C ARG A 81 0.68 -11.31 3.89
N GLN A 82 1.61 -10.62 3.26
CA GLN A 82 3.02 -11.04 3.22
C GLN A 82 3.71 -10.97 4.59
N ILE A 83 3.32 -10.04 5.45
CA ILE A 83 3.78 -9.95 6.85
C ILE A 83 3.18 -11.10 7.71
N GLY A 84 2.17 -11.81 7.20
CA GLY A 84 1.55 -12.97 7.85
C GLY A 84 0.21 -12.67 8.53
N PHE A 85 -0.41 -11.52 8.28
CA PHE A 85 -1.77 -11.26 8.73
C PHE A 85 -2.81 -11.99 7.86
N SER A 86 -3.89 -12.45 8.49
CA SER A 86 -5.11 -12.83 7.78
C SER A 86 -5.92 -11.59 7.44
N VAL A 87 -6.17 -11.35 6.15
CA VAL A 87 -6.86 -10.15 5.66
C VAL A 87 -8.02 -10.51 4.73
N THR A 88 -9.21 -10.03 5.08
CA THR A 88 -10.44 -10.13 4.28
C THR A 88 -10.80 -8.76 3.72
N PRO A 89 -10.72 -8.56 2.39
CA PRO A 89 -11.23 -7.36 1.74
C PRO A 89 -12.75 -7.26 1.92
N LEU A 90 -13.26 -6.04 2.07
CA LEU A 90 -14.69 -5.73 2.12
C LEU A 90 -15.06 -4.85 0.93
N THR A 91 -16.28 -5.03 0.41
CA THR A 91 -16.84 -4.30 -0.72
C THR A 91 -18.08 -3.54 -0.30
#